data_AF-A0A9D1PZD3-F1
#
_entry.id   AF-A0A9D1PZD3-F1
#
_cell.length_a   1.000
_cell.length_b   1.000
_cell.length_c   1.000
_cell.angle_alpha   90.00
_cell.angle_beta   90.00
_cell.angle_gamma   90.00
#
_symmetry.space_group_name_H-M   'P 1'
#
loop_
_entity.id
_entity.type
_entity.pdbx_description
1 polymer ?
#
loop_
_entity_poly.entity_id
_entity_poly.type
_entity_poly.pdbx_seq_one_letter_code
_entity_poly.pdbx_strand_id
1 'polypeptide(L)'
;MGFADKVTKKSLGFWLALAASVVALVGLIVYFAYIGKGGIASAGVIIPLIVAIACGVGLFFYNGTFADLLPIAAAVMTAIALGVSLSDGVGNIADYVSDIVMYGDADLAGLNFAMVAIFAVGVLLYIVSCVMKKERTA
;
A
#
# COMPACT_ATOMS: atom_id res chain seq x y z
N MET A 1 -20.24 17.72 15.91
CA MET A 1 -19.89 18.10 14.53
C MET A 1 -20.56 17.14 13.58
N GLY A 2 -21.33 17.64 12.60
CA GLY A 2 -21.96 16.79 11.60
C GLY A 2 -20.92 16.13 10.68
N PHE A 3 -21.30 15.06 9.99
CA PHE A 3 -20.45 14.38 9.01
C PHE A 3 -19.96 15.35 7.91
N ALA A 4 -20.85 16.24 7.45
CA ALA A 4 -20.52 17.27 6.47
C ALA A 4 -19.42 18.24 6.96
N ASP A 5 -19.43 18.64 8.24
CA ASP A 5 -18.39 19.51 8.82
C ASP A 5 -17.04 18.80 8.97
N LYS A 6 -17.05 17.48 9.18
CA LYS A 6 -15.81 16.69 9.25
C LYS A 6 -15.14 16.63 7.88
N VAL A 7 -15.92 16.42 6.81
CA VAL A 7 -15.41 16.26 5.44
C VAL A 7 -14.89 17.59 4.88
N THR A 8 -15.59 18.71 5.12
CA THR A 8 -15.21 20.02 4.58
C THR A 8 -13.94 20.61 5.21
N LYS A 9 -13.57 20.17 6.42
CA LYS A 9 -12.34 20.59 7.11
C LYS A 9 -11.09 19.78 6.74
N LYS A 10 -11.25 18.61 6.09
CA LYS A 10 -10.11 17.79 5.65
C LYS A 10 -9.41 18.43 4.47
N SER A 11 -8.08 18.51 4.51
CA SER A 11 -7.26 19.05 3.43
C SER A 11 -6.76 17.94 2.48
N LEU A 12 -5.98 18.35 1.47
CA LEU A 12 -5.44 17.46 0.45
C LEU A 12 -4.56 16.34 1.04
N GLY A 13 -3.78 16.59 2.09
CA GLY A 13 -2.96 15.56 2.74
C GLY A 13 -3.79 14.41 3.33
N PHE A 14 -4.98 14.71 3.86
CA PHE A 14 -5.90 13.68 4.34
C PHE A 14 -6.44 12.81 3.20
N TRP A 15 -6.86 13.43 2.10
CA TRP A 15 -7.39 12.71 0.94
C TRP A 15 -6.33 11.84 0.26
N LEU A 16 -5.07 12.26 0.25
CA LEU A 16 -3.96 11.45 -0.22
C LEU A 16 -3.71 10.23 0.68
N ALA A 17 -3.78 10.36 2.00
CA ALA A 17 -3.69 9.20 2.90
C ALA A 17 -4.84 8.20 2.68
N LEU A 18 -6.06 8.71 2.48
CA LEU A 18 -7.22 7.87 2.19
C LEU A 18 -7.06 7.14 0.85
N ALA A 19 -6.63 7.87 -0.19
CA ALA A 19 -6.34 7.28 -1.50
C ALA A 19 -5.25 6.21 -1.41
N ALA A 20 -4.18 6.47 -0.66
CA ALA A 20 -3.12 5.50 -0.40
C ALA A 20 -3.64 4.23 0.29
N SER A 21 -4.58 4.35 1.24
CA SER A 21 -5.25 3.19 1.85
C SER A 21 -6.09 2.39 0.86
N VAL A 22 -6.76 3.05 -0.08
CA VAL A 22 -7.48 2.36 -1.16
C VAL A 22 -6.49 1.63 -2.07
N VAL A 23 -5.37 2.25 -2.41
CA VAL A 23 -4.30 1.61 -3.19
C VAL A 23 -3.71 0.39 -2.46
N ALA A 24 -3.49 0.49 -1.15
CA ALA A 24 -3.05 -0.64 -0.32
C ALA A 24 -4.07 -1.78 -0.30
N LEU A 25 -5.38 -1.47 -0.27
CA LEU A 25 -6.44 -2.46 -0.37
C LEU A 25 -6.46 -3.15 -1.74
N VAL A 26 -6.31 -2.39 -2.83
CA VAL A 26 -6.19 -2.95 -4.18
C VAL A 26 -4.96 -3.86 -4.25
N GLY A 27 -3.83 -3.43 -3.70
CA GLY A 27 -2.61 -4.23 -3.63
C GLY A 27 -2.80 -5.53 -2.86
N LEU A 28 -3.56 -5.52 -1.76
CA LEU A 28 -3.92 -6.72 -1.01
C LEU A 28 -4.79 -7.68 -1.83
N ILE A 29 -5.76 -7.16 -2.60
CA ILE A 29 -6.60 -7.97 -3.50
C ILE A 29 -5.74 -8.61 -4.60
N VAL A 30 -4.83 -7.85 -5.21
CA VAL A 30 -3.91 -8.37 -6.22
C VAL A 30 -2.97 -9.42 -5.62
N TYR A 31 -2.50 -9.22 -4.39
CA TYR A 31 -1.70 -10.21 -3.68
C TYR A 31 -2.46 -11.51 -3.42
N PHE A 32 -3.75 -11.44 -3.06
CA PHE A 32 -4.57 -12.65 -2.96
C PHE A 32 -4.79 -13.34 -4.31
N ALA A 33 -4.92 -12.58 -5.40
CA ALA A 33 -4.97 -13.17 -6.74
C ALA A 33 -3.64 -13.86 -7.12
N TYR A 34 -2.50 -13.29 -6.72
CA TYR A 34 -1.17 -13.90 -6.87
C TYR A 34 -1.07 -15.23 -6.10
N ILE A 35 -1.47 -15.26 -4.83
CA ILE A 35 -1.52 -16.49 -4.04
C ILE A 35 -2.46 -17.52 -4.69
N GLY A 36 -3.64 -17.09 -5.14
CA GLY A 36 -4.62 -17.97 -5.77
C GLY A 36 -4.12 -18.65 -7.06
N LYS A 37 -3.08 -18.11 -7.69
CA LYS A 37 -2.43 -18.70 -8.87
C LYS A 37 -1.17 -19.51 -8.55
N GLY A 38 -0.86 -19.77 -7.28
CA GLY A 38 0.32 -20.53 -6.87
C GLY A 38 1.48 -19.67 -6.38
N GLY A 39 1.30 -18.34 -6.27
CA GLY A 39 2.29 -17.44 -5.68
C GLY A 39 2.52 -17.69 -4.18
N ILE A 40 3.70 -17.32 -3.70
CA ILE A 40 4.09 -17.48 -2.29
C ILE A 40 3.18 -16.65 -1.37
N ALA A 41 2.55 -17.31 -0.40
CA ALA A 41 1.79 -16.66 0.65
C ALA A 41 2.68 -16.27 1.83
N SER A 42 2.94 -14.97 1.97
CA SER A 42 3.83 -14.39 2.97
C SER A 42 3.06 -13.50 3.93
N ALA A 43 3.13 -13.84 5.22
CA ALA A 43 2.62 -12.97 6.28
C ALA A 43 3.31 -11.60 6.29
N GLY A 44 4.55 -11.53 5.77
CA GLY A 44 5.32 -10.30 5.59
C GLY A 44 4.76 -9.33 4.54
N VAL A 45 3.77 -9.75 3.74
CA VAL A 45 3.04 -8.87 2.82
C VAL A 45 1.63 -8.59 3.36
N ILE A 46 0.93 -9.62 3.83
CA ILE A 46 -0.46 -9.51 4.28
C ILE A 46 -0.58 -8.60 5.52
N ILE A 47 0.22 -8.86 6.55
CA ILE A 47 0.11 -8.13 7.83
C ILE A 47 0.43 -6.65 7.63
N PRO A 48 1.54 -6.26 6.97
CA PRO A 48 1.82 -4.84 6.78
C PRO A 48 0.76 -4.12 5.94
N LEU A 49 0.19 -4.74 4.91
CA LEU A 49 -0.89 -4.11 4.13
C LEU A 49 -2.14 -3.88 4.97
N ILE A 50 -2.55 -4.86 5.80
CA ILE A 50 -3.70 -4.69 6.70
C ILE A 50 -3.44 -3.54 7.69
N VAL A 51 -2.24 -3.47 8.26
CA VAL A 51 -1.86 -2.39 9.19
C VAL A 51 -1.85 -1.04 8.48
N ALA A 52 -1.32 -0.95 7.26
CA ALA A 52 -1.33 0.29 6.47
C ALA A 52 -2.76 0.78 6.17
N ILE A 53 -3.65 -0.13 5.78
CA ILE A 53 -5.08 0.17 5.58
C ILE A 53 -5.71 0.67 6.87
N ALA A 54 -5.50 -0.04 7.99
CA ALA A 54 -6.02 0.35 9.30
C ALA A 54 -5.51 1.72 9.75
N CYS A 55 -4.24 2.05 9.51
CA CYS A 55 -3.66 3.35 9.82
C CYS A 55 -4.31 4.49 9.01
N GLY A 56 -4.47 4.34 7.69
CA GLY A 56 -5.07 5.42 6.90
C GLY A 56 -6.59 5.54 7.11
N VAL A 57 -7.32 4.45 7.38
CA VAL A 57 -8.72 4.53 7.82
C VAL A 57 -8.82 5.14 9.22
N GLY A 58 -7.91 4.80 10.13
CA GLY A 58 -7.83 5.35 11.48
C GLY A 58 -7.68 6.87 11.48
N LEU A 59 -6.98 7.44 10.49
CA LEU A 59 -6.85 8.89 10.29
C LEU A 59 -8.19 9.59 10.08
N PHE A 60 -9.20 8.89 9.55
CA PHE A 60 -10.56 9.43 9.38
C PHE A 60 -11.22 9.71 10.73
N PHE A 61 -10.96 8.85 11.72
CA PHE A 61 -11.60 8.91 13.04
C PHE A 61 -10.75 9.61 14.10
N TYR A 62 -9.43 9.67 13.91
CA TYR A 62 -8.48 10.21 14.89
C TYR A 62 -7.83 11.52 14.42
N ASN A 63 -8.11 12.61 15.14
CA ASN A 63 -7.50 13.93 14.96
C ASN A 63 -6.67 14.36 16.20
N GLY A 64 -6.14 13.39 16.97
CA GLY A 64 -5.34 13.69 18.16
C GLY A 64 -3.88 14.01 17.83
N THR A 65 -3.08 14.29 18.86
CA THR A 65 -1.66 14.68 18.76
C THR A 65 -0.80 13.72 17.93
N PHE A 66 -1.17 12.44 17.87
CA PHE A 66 -0.42 11.41 17.14
C PHE A 66 -0.96 11.11 15.74
N ALA A 67 -1.94 11.89 15.24
CA ALA A 67 -2.54 11.65 13.93
C ALA A 67 -1.48 11.72 12.81
N ASP A 68 -0.39 12.43 13.04
CA ASP A 68 0.72 12.53 12.11
C ASP A 68 1.57 11.26 11.99
N LEU A 69 1.55 10.37 12.98
CA LEU A 69 2.27 9.11 12.95
C LEU A 69 1.56 8.03 12.13
N LEU A 70 0.24 8.11 11.97
CA LEU A 70 -0.55 7.12 11.23
C LEU A 70 -0.11 6.98 9.76
N PRO A 71 0.01 8.05 8.95
CA PRO A 71 0.44 7.92 7.56
C PRO A 71 1.93 7.57 7.45
N ILE A 72 2.76 7.92 8.44
CA ILE A 72 4.17 7.49 8.51
C ILE A 72 4.22 5.97 8.71
N ALA A 73 3.49 5.44 9.68
CA ALA A 73 3.39 4.01 9.92
C ALA A 73 2.86 3.27 8.69
N ALA A 74 1.82 3.82 8.04
CA ALA A 74 1.28 3.25 6.82
C ALA A 74 2.29 3.23 5.67
N ALA A 75 3.10 4.29 5.51
CA ALA A 75 4.18 4.35 4.52
C ALA A 75 5.21 3.23 4.76
N VAL A 76 5.68 3.09 6.01
CA VAL A 76 6.67 2.06 6.37
C VAL A 76 6.11 0.66 6.12
N MET A 77 4.87 0.40 6.56
CA MET A 77 4.24 -0.91 6.37
C MET A 77 4.03 -1.26 4.89
N THR A 78 3.60 -0.29 4.07
CA THR A 78 3.48 -0.49 2.62
C THR A 78 4.85 -0.73 1.97
N ALA A 79 5.91 -0.07 2.46
CA ALA A 79 7.27 -0.28 1.97
C ALA A 79 7.82 -1.67 2.35
N ILE A 80 7.51 -2.18 3.54
CA ILE A 80 7.83 -3.56 3.92
C ILE A 80 7.16 -4.55 2.97
N ALA A 81 5.85 -4.37 2.73
CA ALA A 81 5.11 -5.22 1.79
C ALA A 81 5.71 -5.19 0.37
N LEU A 82 6.14 -4.02 -0.11
CA LEU A 82 6.86 -3.87 -1.37
C LEU A 82 8.17 -4.66 -1.38
N GLY A 83 9.01 -4.50 -0.36
CA GLY A 83 10.30 -5.17 -0.26
C GLY A 83 10.17 -6.69 -0.24
N VAL A 84 9.24 -7.22 0.56
CA VAL A 84 8.97 -8.66 0.63
C VAL A 84 8.42 -9.17 -0.70
N SER A 85 7.48 -8.47 -1.33
CA SER A 85 6.89 -8.89 -2.61
C SER A 85 7.89 -8.88 -3.77
N LEU A 86 8.87 -7.97 -3.75
CA LEU A 86 9.99 -7.96 -4.70
C LEU A 86 10.91 -9.16 -4.47
N SER A 87 11.25 -9.45 -3.22
CA SER A 87 12.08 -10.59 -2.86
C SER A 87 11.44 -11.91 -3.28
N ASP A 88 10.16 -12.09 -2.99
CA ASP A 88 9.41 -13.32 -3.33
C ASP A 88 9.18 -13.45 -4.85
N GLY A 89 9.10 -12.32 -5.56
CA GLY A 89 8.78 -12.26 -6.99
C GLY A 89 9.96 -12.22 -7.95
N VAL A 90 11.19 -12.05 -7.45
CA VAL A 90 12.36 -11.79 -8.31
C VAL A 90 12.64 -12.95 -9.29
N GLY A 91 12.42 -14.19 -8.86
CA GLY A 91 12.59 -15.38 -9.72
C GLY A 91 11.59 -15.38 -10.88
N ASN A 92 10.31 -15.14 -10.60
CA ASN A 92 9.25 -15.09 -11.63
C ASN A 92 9.54 -13.99 -12.66
N ILE A 93 9.99 -12.82 -12.19
CA ILE A 93 10.33 -11.70 -13.07
C ILE A 93 11.57 -12.02 -13.92
N ALA A 94 12.61 -12.61 -13.33
CA ALA A 94 13.84 -12.94 -14.04
C ALA A 94 13.58 -13.97 -15.15
N ASP A 95 12.81 -15.01 -14.86
CA ASP A 95 12.49 -16.06 -15.82
C ASP A 95 11.63 -15.51 -16.98
N TYR A 96 10.67 -14.63 -16.68
CA TYR A 96 9.87 -13.94 -17.70
C TYR A 96 10.69 -13.01 -18.60
N VAL A 97 11.62 -12.24 -18.03
CA VAL A 97 12.43 -11.27 -18.80
C VAL A 97 13.52 -11.96 -19.64
N SER A 98 14.07 -13.05 -19.13
CA SER A 98 15.12 -13.80 -19.83
C SER A 98 14.58 -14.82 -20.85
N ASP A 99 13.27 -15.13 -20.80
CA ASP A 99 12.64 -16.21 -21.57
C ASP A 99 13.27 -17.59 -21.27
N ILE A 100 13.78 -17.76 -20.04
CA ILE A 100 14.42 -18.98 -19.56
C ILE A 100 13.75 -19.39 -18.25
N VAL A 101 13.19 -20.59 -18.21
CA VAL A 101 12.61 -21.18 -16.99
C VAL A 101 13.74 -21.79 -16.16
N MET A 102 14.10 -21.14 -15.06
CA MET A 102 15.24 -21.52 -14.22
C MET A 102 14.85 -21.70 -12.75
N TYR A 103 14.06 -20.80 -12.18
CA TYR A 103 13.70 -20.83 -10.75
C TYR A 103 12.26 -20.41 -10.44
N GLY A 104 11.66 -19.54 -11.25
CA GLY A 104 10.35 -18.96 -11.01
C GLY A 104 9.26 -19.51 -11.92
N ASP A 105 8.07 -18.95 -11.75
CA ASP A 105 6.92 -19.15 -12.64
C ASP A 105 6.69 -17.86 -13.44
N ALA A 106 7.07 -17.88 -14.71
CA ALA A 106 6.96 -16.74 -15.62
C ALA A 106 5.50 -16.27 -15.81
N ASP A 107 4.51 -17.15 -15.62
CA ASP A 107 3.09 -16.80 -15.74
C ASP A 107 2.61 -15.88 -14.59
N LEU A 108 3.34 -15.87 -13.46
CA LEU A 108 3.08 -14.99 -12.32
C LEU A 108 3.75 -13.62 -12.45
N ALA A 109 4.71 -13.45 -13.35
CA ALA A 109 5.51 -12.22 -13.47
C ALA A 109 4.64 -10.96 -13.66
N GLY A 110 3.57 -11.06 -14.45
CA GLY A 110 2.62 -9.96 -14.65
C GLY A 110 1.97 -9.48 -13.34
N LEU A 111 1.64 -10.40 -12.44
CA LEU A 111 1.11 -10.06 -11.12
C LEU A 111 2.22 -9.48 -10.22
N ASN A 112 3.45 -10.00 -10.29
CA ASN A 112 4.58 -9.42 -9.57
C ASN A 112 4.85 -7.96 -9.99
N PHE A 113 4.85 -7.65 -11.29
CA PHE A 113 4.97 -6.27 -11.78
C PHE A 113 3.82 -5.37 -11.30
N ALA A 114 2.58 -5.86 -11.36
CA ALA A 114 1.42 -5.10 -10.88
C ALA A 114 1.52 -4.79 -9.38
N MET A 115 1.91 -5.76 -8.55
CA MET A 115 2.11 -5.57 -7.12
C MET A 115 3.19 -4.53 -6.83
N VAL A 116 4.34 -4.62 -7.52
CA VAL A 116 5.43 -3.65 -7.38
C VAL A 116 4.95 -2.22 -7.69
N ALA A 117 4.24 -2.04 -8.82
CA ALA A 117 3.71 -0.75 -9.20
C ALA A 117 2.70 -0.21 -8.18
N ILE A 118 1.76 -1.04 -7.74
CA ILE A 118 0.71 -0.66 -6.79
C ILE A 118 1.33 -0.27 -5.44
N PHE A 119 2.23 -1.09 -4.89
CA PHE A 119 2.84 -0.80 -3.60
C PHE A 119 3.76 0.42 -3.66
N ALA A 120 4.52 0.61 -4.76
CA ALA A 120 5.34 1.79 -4.96
C ALA A 120 4.48 3.07 -5.00
N VAL A 121 3.36 3.06 -5.73
CA VAL A 121 2.41 4.17 -5.76
C VAL A 121 1.82 4.43 -4.37
N GLY A 122 1.42 3.37 -3.65
CA GLY A 122 0.91 3.48 -2.29
C GLY A 122 1.91 4.15 -1.33
N VAL A 123 3.18 3.73 -1.36
CA VAL A 123 4.26 4.33 -0.58
C VAL A 123 4.41 5.82 -0.91
N LEU A 124 4.48 6.18 -2.19
CA LEU A 124 4.62 7.57 -2.63
C LEU A 124 3.46 8.44 -2.15
N LEU A 125 2.21 7.95 -2.27
CA LEU A 125 1.04 8.68 -1.81
C LEU A 125 1.05 8.91 -0.29
N TYR A 126 1.47 7.92 0.50
CA TYR A 126 1.63 8.11 1.95
C TYR A 126 2.74 9.10 2.28
N ILE A 127 3.89 9.05 1.60
CA ILE A 127 4.99 10.00 1.81
C ILE A 127 4.52 11.42 1.51
N VAL A 128 3.86 11.64 0.37
CA VAL A 128 3.35 12.97 0.01
C VAL A 128 2.30 13.43 1.03
N SER A 129 1.41 12.53 1.46
CA SER A 129 0.44 12.82 2.53
C SER A 129 1.10 13.28 3.84
N CYS A 130 2.26 12.72 4.20
CA CYS A 130 3.00 13.12 5.41
C CYS A 130 3.52 14.56 5.34
N VAL A 131 3.87 15.07 4.16
CA VAL A 131 4.42 16.42 3.97
C VAL A 131 3.32 17.48 3.83
N MET A 132 2.10 17.06 3.46
CA MET A 132 0.97 17.97 3.27
C MET A 132 0.20 18.20 4.58
N LYS A 133 -0.28 19.44 4.77
CA LYS A 133 -1.24 19.75 5.84
C LYS A 133 -2.45 18.82 5.73
N LYS A 134 -2.99 18.35 6.87
CA LYS A 134 -4.14 17.43 6.97
C LYS A 134 -5.46 18.10 7.35
N GLU A 135 -5.38 19.36 7.77
CA GLU A 135 -6.52 20.24 7.99
C GLU A 135 -6.41 21.51 7.15
N ARG A 136 -7.54 21.96 6.61
CA ARG A 136 -7.61 23.22 5.86
C ARG A 136 -7.51 24.36 6.86
N THR A 137 -6.44 25.16 6.77
CA THR A 137 -6.33 26.38 7.57
C THR A 137 -7.38 27.35 7.04
N ALA A 138 -8.25 27.85 7.93
CA ALA A 138 -9.23 28.87 7.62
C ALA A 138 -8.55 30.16 7.13
#